data_AF-A0A7C3Y1U0-F1
#
_entry.id   AF-A0A7C3Y1U0-F1
#
_cell.length_a   1.000
_cell.length_b   1.000
_cell.length_c   1.000
_cell.angle_alpha   90.00
_cell.angle_beta   90.00
_cell.angle_gamma   90.00
#
_symmetry.space_group_name_H-M   'P 1'
#
loop_
_entity.id
_entity.type
_entity.pdbx_description
1 polymer ?
#
loop_
_entity_poly.entity_id
_entity_poly.type
_entity_poly.pdbx_seq_one_letter_code
_entity_poly.pdbx_strand_id
1 'polypeptide(L)'
;SAHGGSRVDTRYCVLCHTSQTVDPESGQPVDFKVMIHKIHSGENLGQVAAGKPYYIVGFRQSVANFSEVTFPQDRRYCTTCHTGPQGDAWKTQPGAAACGACHDKVNFKTGEGHPGGPQPDDKSCKACHPAEGPEFGASVAGAHTIPENSTQLRNPKFEIVKVSDTQPGQKPTVVFTLKDKTGKAIDVKDMTRLAITLAGPTTDYARFWQESVFVTNTTTTADGSISYTFQTAIPADAKGTFAVSLEGYLNAQLKKADGSILMGSDGKTPLVVRDAIRANPVTYIAVTDAKPVPRRLVVKRESCNQCHQDLALHGGNRWSTEYCVLCHNPNQTDEARRPADKGVPVSVQFKYLIHRIHLGDEQSKDAPYIIYGFGGSANDFSKVTFPGRLSDCAKCHEPGTYLLPLPAGVLPTTVTQKGQLVSSMPPIQAACIACHDSKAVKAHAQLMTTTDGVESCGTCHGPGKEFAVDKVHQ
;
A
#
# COMPACT_ATOMS: atom_id res chain seq x y z
N SER A 1 -19.49 -12.97 -5.34
CA SER A 1 -20.40 -14.02 -5.85
C SER A 1 -20.27 -14.07 -7.36
N ALA A 2 -20.46 -15.24 -7.99
CA ALA A 2 -20.33 -15.43 -9.44
C ALA A 2 -21.67 -15.88 -10.06
N HIS A 3 -21.78 -15.80 -11.39
CA HIS A 3 -22.95 -16.26 -12.17
C HIS A 3 -24.29 -15.72 -11.64
N GLY A 4 -24.44 -14.40 -11.71
CA GLY A 4 -25.67 -13.71 -11.26
C GLY A 4 -25.88 -13.74 -9.74
N GLY A 5 -24.84 -14.03 -8.96
CA GLY A 5 -24.89 -14.04 -7.50
C GLY A 5 -25.16 -15.41 -6.87
N SER A 6 -25.57 -16.40 -7.67
CA SER A 6 -26.00 -17.72 -7.18
C SER A 6 -24.88 -18.61 -6.63
N ARG A 7 -23.62 -18.34 -7.01
CA ARG A 7 -22.47 -19.22 -6.69
C ARG A 7 -21.48 -18.46 -5.82
N VAL A 8 -21.29 -18.92 -4.58
CA VAL A 8 -20.47 -18.26 -3.54
C VAL A 8 -19.48 -19.18 -2.85
N ASP A 9 -19.71 -20.49 -2.87
CA ASP A 9 -18.87 -21.48 -2.19
C ASP A 9 -17.87 -22.11 -3.18
N THR A 10 -16.58 -22.07 -2.84
CA THR A 10 -15.50 -22.65 -3.66
C THR A 10 -15.66 -24.15 -3.87
N ARG A 11 -16.24 -24.87 -2.89
CA ARG A 11 -16.52 -26.31 -2.99
C ARG A 11 -17.52 -26.62 -4.11
N TYR A 12 -18.43 -25.70 -4.39
CA TYR A 12 -19.35 -25.84 -5.52
C TYR A 12 -18.66 -25.50 -6.84
N CYS A 13 -17.82 -24.46 -6.87
CA CYS A 13 -17.09 -24.04 -8.07
C CYS A 13 -16.24 -25.17 -8.67
N VAL A 14 -15.53 -25.93 -7.84
CA VAL A 14 -14.63 -27.01 -8.28
C VAL A 14 -15.36 -28.20 -8.95
N LEU A 15 -16.67 -28.34 -8.76
CA LEU A 15 -17.46 -29.38 -9.43
C LEU A 15 -17.60 -29.12 -10.94
N CYS A 16 -17.55 -27.84 -11.35
CA CYS A 16 -17.70 -27.43 -12.74
C CYS A 16 -16.38 -26.97 -13.36
N HIS A 17 -15.54 -26.29 -12.60
CA HIS A 17 -14.25 -25.77 -13.05
C HIS A 17 -13.17 -26.85 -12.96
N THR A 18 -13.24 -27.84 -13.85
CA THR A 18 -12.35 -29.01 -13.90
C THR A 18 -11.27 -28.88 -14.97
N SER A 19 -10.26 -29.75 -14.94
CA SER A 19 -9.18 -29.81 -15.95
C SER A 19 -9.64 -30.09 -17.39
N GLN A 20 -10.87 -30.58 -17.58
CA GLN A 20 -11.45 -30.86 -18.89
C GLN A 20 -12.23 -29.67 -19.46
N THR A 21 -12.40 -28.60 -18.68
CA THR A 21 -13.29 -27.50 -19.04
C THR A 21 -12.48 -26.36 -19.66
N VAL A 22 -12.88 -25.94 -20.85
CA VAL A 22 -12.26 -24.86 -21.63
C VAL A 22 -13.36 -23.93 -22.11
N ASP A 23 -13.09 -22.62 -22.08
CA ASP A 23 -13.94 -21.63 -22.73
C ASP A 23 -13.77 -21.75 -24.25
N PRO A 24 -14.80 -22.14 -25.02
CA PRO A 24 -14.65 -22.46 -26.43
C PRO A 24 -14.34 -21.23 -27.29
N GLU A 25 -14.75 -20.03 -26.88
CA GLU A 25 -14.48 -18.80 -27.63
C GLU A 25 -13.05 -18.27 -27.40
N SER A 26 -12.53 -18.27 -26.17
CA SER A 26 -11.17 -17.80 -25.89
C SER A 26 -10.10 -18.88 -25.98
N GLY A 27 -10.50 -20.16 -25.92
CA GLY A 27 -9.59 -21.30 -25.79
C GLY A 27 -8.90 -21.41 -24.42
N GLN A 28 -9.27 -20.58 -23.43
CA GLN A 28 -8.65 -20.60 -22.11
C GLN A 28 -9.20 -21.75 -21.24
N PRO A 29 -8.33 -22.51 -20.55
CA PRO A 29 -8.77 -23.47 -19.55
C PRO A 29 -9.48 -22.76 -18.39
N VAL A 30 -10.63 -23.28 -17.98
CA VAL A 30 -11.37 -22.80 -16.81
C VAL A 30 -11.30 -23.78 -15.64
N ASP A 31 -10.27 -24.65 -15.61
CA ASP A 31 -9.90 -25.42 -14.40
C ASP A 31 -9.69 -24.45 -13.24
N PHE A 32 -10.28 -24.73 -12.08
CA PHE A 32 -10.37 -23.78 -10.97
C PHE A 32 -9.00 -23.23 -10.57
N LYS A 33 -8.00 -24.12 -10.42
CA LYS A 33 -6.63 -23.73 -10.04
C LYS A 33 -5.92 -22.89 -11.11
N VAL A 34 -6.19 -23.16 -12.40
CA VAL A 34 -5.58 -22.41 -13.51
C VAL A 34 -6.24 -21.05 -13.63
N MET A 35 -7.57 -21.03 -13.67
CA MET A 35 -8.36 -19.83 -13.85
C MET A 35 -8.10 -18.82 -12.74
N ILE A 36 -8.14 -19.25 -11.48
CA ILE A 36 -7.94 -18.36 -10.32
C ILE A 36 -6.53 -17.80 -10.29
N HIS A 37 -5.49 -18.60 -10.53
CA HIS A 37 -4.12 -18.10 -10.61
C HIS A 37 -3.92 -17.11 -11.76
N LYS A 38 -4.50 -17.37 -12.95
CA LYS A 38 -4.40 -16.44 -14.08
C LYS A 38 -5.14 -15.13 -13.83
N ILE A 39 -6.35 -15.17 -13.23
CA ILE A 39 -7.10 -13.95 -12.88
C ILE A 39 -6.26 -13.06 -11.96
N HIS A 40 -5.67 -13.63 -10.90
CA HIS A 40 -4.88 -12.84 -9.94
C HIS A 40 -3.45 -12.55 -10.41
N SER A 41 -2.95 -13.26 -11.43
CA SER A 41 -1.73 -12.85 -12.13
C SER A 41 -1.98 -11.65 -13.04
N GLY A 42 -3.17 -11.58 -13.66
CA GLY A 42 -3.66 -10.42 -14.40
C GLY A 42 -2.65 -9.84 -15.38
N GLU A 43 -2.28 -8.57 -15.17
CA GLU A 43 -1.30 -7.85 -15.99
C GLU A 43 0.10 -8.48 -16.01
N ASN A 44 0.44 -9.29 -14.99
CA ASN A 44 1.75 -9.92 -14.83
C ASN A 44 1.88 -11.26 -15.57
N LEU A 45 0.87 -11.66 -16.33
CA LEU A 45 0.93 -12.82 -17.21
C LEU A 45 1.86 -12.55 -18.40
N GLY A 46 2.70 -13.51 -18.73
CA GLY A 46 3.58 -13.46 -19.89
C GLY A 46 2.83 -13.34 -21.21
N GLN A 47 1.65 -13.94 -21.34
CA GLN A 47 0.79 -13.77 -22.52
C GLN A 47 0.29 -12.33 -22.66
N VAL A 48 -0.06 -11.67 -21.55
CA VAL A 48 -0.53 -10.27 -21.55
C VAL A 48 0.62 -9.34 -21.94
N ALA A 49 1.81 -9.58 -21.39
CA ALA A 49 3.04 -8.88 -21.79
C ALA A 49 3.38 -9.06 -23.29
N ALA A 50 2.95 -10.17 -23.90
CA ALA A 50 3.09 -10.44 -25.33
C ALA A 50 1.93 -9.89 -26.19
N GLY A 51 1.04 -9.07 -25.61
CA GLY A 51 -0.10 -8.47 -26.30
C GLY A 51 -1.30 -9.38 -26.49
N LYS A 52 -1.34 -10.55 -25.84
CA LYS A 52 -2.48 -11.47 -25.88
C LYS A 52 -3.31 -11.34 -24.61
N PRO A 53 -4.56 -10.83 -24.69
CA PRO A 53 -5.38 -10.61 -23.50
C PRO A 53 -5.79 -11.94 -22.86
N TYR A 54 -5.94 -11.92 -21.53
CA TYR A 54 -6.59 -12.98 -20.78
C TYR A 54 -8.06 -12.62 -20.55
N TYR A 55 -8.97 -13.32 -21.20
CA TYR A 55 -10.41 -13.11 -21.07
C TYR A 55 -11.15 -14.44 -21.11
N ILE A 56 -12.37 -14.44 -20.58
CA ILE A 56 -13.31 -15.56 -20.63
C ILE A 56 -14.63 -15.04 -21.18
N VAL A 57 -15.22 -15.77 -22.14
CA VAL A 57 -16.54 -15.45 -22.67
C VAL A 57 -17.61 -16.14 -21.84
N GLY A 58 -18.53 -15.34 -21.30
CA GLY A 58 -19.53 -15.76 -20.35
C GLY A 58 -20.95 -15.80 -20.93
N PHE A 59 -21.93 -15.76 -20.03
CA PHE A 59 -23.34 -15.78 -20.36
C PHE A 59 -23.72 -14.64 -21.31
N ARG A 60 -24.48 -14.96 -22.38
CA ARG A 60 -24.88 -13.99 -23.43
C ARG A 60 -23.71 -13.30 -24.11
N GLN A 61 -22.60 -14.04 -24.34
CA GLN A 61 -21.42 -13.52 -25.05
C GLN A 61 -20.78 -12.32 -24.33
N SER A 62 -20.98 -12.21 -23.00
CA SER A 62 -20.33 -11.19 -22.20
C SER A 62 -18.84 -11.49 -22.06
N VAL A 63 -17.97 -10.56 -22.43
CA VAL A 63 -16.52 -10.74 -22.29
C VAL A 63 -16.06 -10.25 -20.92
N ALA A 64 -15.50 -11.15 -20.11
CA ALA A 64 -14.80 -10.80 -18.88
C ALA A 64 -13.30 -10.77 -19.15
N ASN A 65 -12.71 -9.57 -19.24
CA ASN A 65 -11.28 -9.38 -19.47
C ASN A 65 -10.56 -9.17 -18.14
N PHE A 66 -9.58 -10.01 -17.85
CA PHE A 66 -8.80 -10.00 -16.61
C PHE A 66 -7.36 -9.49 -16.82
N SER A 67 -7.04 -8.99 -18.03
CA SER A 67 -5.68 -8.54 -18.38
C SER A 67 -5.22 -7.31 -17.59
N GLU A 68 -6.16 -6.52 -17.07
CA GLU A 68 -5.87 -5.31 -16.28
C GLU A 68 -6.05 -5.53 -14.77
N VAL A 69 -6.29 -6.78 -14.33
CA VAL A 69 -6.39 -7.07 -12.89
C VAL A 69 -5.05 -6.81 -12.22
N THR A 70 -5.09 -5.98 -11.17
CA THR A 70 -3.94 -5.61 -10.35
C THR A 70 -4.08 -6.26 -8.98
N PHE A 71 -3.29 -7.30 -8.69
CA PHE A 71 -3.32 -7.94 -7.38
C PHE A 71 -2.60 -7.05 -6.34
N PRO A 72 -3.23 -6.71 -5.20
CA PRO A 72 -2.69 -5.72 -4.26
C PRO A 72 -1.47 -6.18 -3.45
N GLN A 73 -1.05 -7.44 -3.62
CA GLN A 73 0.06 -8.07 -2.91
C GLN A 73 1.10 -8.62 -3.89
N ASP A 74 2.27 -8.96 -3.37
CA ASP A 74 3.16 -9.87 -4.08
C ASP A 74 2.46 -11.23 -4.26
N ARG A 75 2.34 -11.71 -5.50
CA ARG A 75 1.70 -12.98 -5.85
C ARG A 75 2.32 -14.22 -5.19
N ARG A 76 3.51 -14.09 -4.58
CA ARG A 76 4.17 -15.15 -3.80
C ARG A 76 3.58 -15.33 -2.41
N TYR A 77 2.66 -14.47 -1.96
CA TYR A 77 1.90 -14.68 -0.73
C TYR A 77 0.84 -15.79 -0.90
N CYS A 78 1.28 -17.04 -1.09
CA CYS A 78 0.41 -18.20 -1.33
C CYS A 78 -0.62 -18.40 -0.20
N THR A 79 -0.22 -18.12 1.04
CA THR A 79 -1.03 -18.26 2.26
C THR A 79 -2.22 -17.31 2.32
N THR A 80 -2.28 -16.28 1.47
CA THR A 80 -3.46 -15.42 1.32
C THR A 80 -4.69 -16.23 0.89
N CYS A 81 -4.49 -17.24 0.04
CA CYS A 81 -5.55 -18.13 -0.44
C CYS A 81 -5.43 -19.55 0.14
N HIS A 82 -4.21 -20.08 0.23
CA HIS A 82 -3.96 -21.46 0.63
C HIS A 82 -3.93 -21.62 2.14
N THR A 83 -5.10 -21.96 2.70
CA THR A 83 -5.30 -22.17 4.14
C THR A 83 -6.04 -23.50 4.40
N GLY A 84 -6.16 -23.88 5.68
CA GLY A 84 -6.90 -25.07 6.10
C GLY A 84 -6.11 -26.40 6.01
N PRO A 85 -6.76 -27.55 6.28
CA PRO A 85 -6.07 -28.84 6.47
C PRO A 85 -5.29 -29.36 5.26
N GLN A 86 -5.74 -29.02 4.04
CA GLN A 86 -5.06 -29.33 2.78
C GLN A 86 -4.39 -28.10 2.15
N GLY A 87 -4.21 -27.03 2.94
CA GLY A 87 -3.64 -25.76 2.48
C GLY A 87 -2.30 -25.97 1.80
N ASP A 88 -1.45 -26.83 2.33
CA ASP A 88 -0.10 -27.11 1.84
C ASP A 88 -0.01 -27.84 0.47
N ALA A 89 -1.15 -28.13 -0.18
CA ALA A 89 -1.16 -28.72 -1.52
C ALA A 89 -0.36 -27.87 -2.55
N TRP A 90 -0.36 -26.53 -2.41
CA TRP A 90 0.36 -25.64 -3.33
C TRP A 90 1.87 -25.90 -3.39
N LYS A 91 2.47 -26.37 -2.29
CA LYS A 91 3.90 -26.70 -2.21
C LYS A 91 4.19 -28.20 -2.25
N THR A 92 3.23 -29.04 -1.88
CA THR A 92 3.43 -30.51 -1.79
C THR A 92 3.03 -31.26 -3.05
N GLN A 93 2.25 -30.65 -3.95
CA GLN A 93 1.74 -31.23 -5.19
C GLN A 93 2.07 -30.33 -6.41
N PRO A 94 3.36 -30.14 -6.76
CA PRO A 94 3.72 -29.36 -7.94
C PRO A 94 3.26 -30.07 -9.22
N GLY A 95 2.73 -29.31 -10.17
CA GLY A 95 2.27 -29.84 -11.45
C GLY A 95 2.14 -28.75 -12.51
N ALA A 96 2.36 -29.13 -13.77
CA ALA A 96 2.50 -28.21 -14.89
C ALA A 96 1.31 -27.24 -15.05
N ALA A 97 0.08 -27.72 -14.84
CA ALA A 97 -1.12 -26.89 -14.96
C ALA A 97 -1.16 -25.74 -13.93
N ALA A 98 -0.85 -26.03 -12.65
CA ALA A 98 -0.89 -25.02 -11.60
C ALA A 98 0.29 -24.05 -11.70
N CYS A 99 1.50 -24.58 -11.92
CA CYS A 99 2.72 -23.78 -12.05
C CYS A 99 2.67 -22.89 -13.31
N GLY A 100 2.25 -23.45 -14.44
CA GLY A 100 2.12 -22.76 -15.72
C GLY A 100 1.01 -21.72 -15.77
N ALA A 101 0.14 -21.66 -14.75
CA ALA A 101 -0.87 -20.60 -14.65
C ALA A 101 -0.24 -19.23 -14.29
N CYS A 102 0.87 -19.22 -13.55
CA CYS A 102 1.66 -18.02 -13.26
C CYS A 102 2.96 -17.96 -14.08
N HIS A 103 3.62 -19.11 -14.28
CA HIS A 103 4.81 -19.27 -15.10
C HIS A 103 4.43 -19.60 -16.56
N ASP A 104 3.56 -18.78 -17.15
CA ASP A 104 2.93 -19.02 -18.45
C ASP A 104 3.87 -18.85 -19.67
N LYS A 105 5.12 -18.44 -19.43
CA LYS A 105 6.20 -18.46 -20.42
C LYS A 105 6.95 -19.80 -20.48
N VAL A 106 6.69 -20.71 -19.55
CA VAL A 106 7.36 -22.01 -19.47
C VAL A 106 6.56 -23.04 -20.24
N ASN A 107 7.20 -23.72 -21.20
CA ASN A 107 6.63 -24.86 -21.89
C ASN A 107 7.20 -26.15 -21.31
N PHE A 108 6.46 -26.76 -20.38
CA PHE A 108 6.88 -28.01 -19.75
C PHE A 108 7.04 -29.16 -20.75
N LYS A 109 6.29 -29.19 -21.86
CA LYS A 109 6.40 -30.28 -22.84
C LYS A 109 7.68 -30.22 -23.67
N THR A 110 8.11 -29.01 -24.05
CA THR A 110 9.34 -28.82 -24.86
C THR A 110 10.57 -28.51 -24.02
N GLY A 111 10.39 -28.17 -22.75
CA GLY A 111 11.46 -27.68 -21.86
C GLY A 111 11.83 -26.22 -22.11
N GLU A 112 11.16 -25.52 -23.04
CA GLU A 112 11.45 -24.11 -23.30
C GLU A 112 11.14 -23.26 -22.06
N GLY A 113 12.13 -22.45 -21.63
CA GLY A 113 12.03 -21.67 -20.39
C GLY A 113 12.14 -22.50 -19.10
N HIS A 114 12.40 -23.81 -19.18
CA HIS A 114 12.55 -24.69 -18.03
C HIS A 114 13.97 -25.31 -17.99
N PRO A 115 14.87 -24.86 -17.09
CA PRO A 115 16.24 -25.39 -17.02
C PRO A 115 16.33 -26.90 -16.75
N GLY A 116 15.31 -27.49 -16.12
CA GLY A 116 15.20 -28.94 -15.91
C GLY A 116 14.81 -29.74 -17.15
N GLY A 117 14.65 -29.09 -18.31
CA GLY A 117 14.28 -29.72 -19.58
C GLY A 117 12.81 -30.13 -19.66
N PRO A 118 12.44 -30.89 -20.71
CA PRO A 118 11.07 -31.37 -20.92
C PRO A 118 10.55 -32.24 -19.76
N GLN A 119 9.31 -31.99 -19.34
CA GLN A 119 8.54 -32.78 -18.38
C GLN A 119 7.25 -33.26 -19.07
N PRO A 120 7.17 -34.56 -19.46
CA PRO A 120 6.00 -35.11 -20.15
C PRO A 120 4.80 -35.31 -19.21
N ASP A 121 5.05 -35.45 -17.92
CA ASP A 121 4.04 -35.56 -16.86
C ASP A 121 4.53 -34.91 -15.55
N ASP A 122 3.68 -34.90 -14.53
CA ASP A 122 3.95 -34.23 -13.25
C ASP A 122 4.75 -35.10 -12.25
N LYS A 123 5.13 -36.35 -12.60
CA LYS A 123 5.67 -37.32 -11.62
C LYS A 123 7.02 -36.90 -11.06
N SER A 124 7.84 -36.25 -11.88
CA SER A 124 9.20 -35.85 -11.53
C SER A 124 9.27 -34.48 -10.86
N CYS A 125 8.19 -33.68 -10.92
CA CYS A 125 8.20 -32.30 -10.42
C CYS A 125 8.64 -32.22 -8.97
N LYS A 126 8.10 -33.08 -8.09
CA LYS A 126 8.41 -33.09 -6.66
C LYS A 126 9.85 -33.49 -6.34
N ALA A 127 10.50 -34.27 -7.20
CA ALA A 127 11.90 -34.67 -7.00
C ALA A 127 12.85 -33.48 -7.17
N CYS A 128 12.55 -32.58 -8.11
CA CYS A 128 13.35 -31.37 -8.35
C CYS A 128 12.86 -30.16 -7.53
N HIS A 129 11.55 -30.07 -7.30
CA HIS A 129 10.88 -29.00 -6.55
C HIS A 129 10.25 -29.56 -5.27
N PRO A 130 11.06 -29.82 -4.22
CA PRO A 130 10.53 -30.22 -2.93
C PRO A 130 9.68 -29.11 -2.32
N ALA A 131 8.80 -29.45 -1.37
CA ALA A 131 7.92 -28.47 -0.74
C ALA A 131 8.70 -27.38 0.01
N GLU A 132 9.70 -27.80 0.79
CA GLU A 132 10.52 -26.95 1.65
C GLU A 132 11.99 -26.99 1.21
N GLY A 133 12.72 -25.93 1.54
CA GLY A 133 14.15 -25.82 1.25
C GLY A 133 14.66 -24.41 1.56
N PRO A 134 15.95 -24.14 1.30
CA PRO A 134 16.55 -22.84 1.58
C PRO A 134 15.92 -21.72 0.74
N GLU A 135 15.95 -20.50 1.27
CA GLU A 135 15.50 -19.29 0.57
C GLU A 135 16.18 -19.17 -0.80
N PHE A 136 15.38 -18.84 -1.82
CA PHE A 136 15.83 -18.69 -3.21
C PHE A 136 16.42 -19.97 -3.84
N GLY A 137 16.13 -21.14 -3.25
CA GLY A 137 16.43 -22.45 -3.81
C GLY A 137 15.34 -22.97 -4.76
N ALA A 138 15.49 -24.22 -5.21
CA ALA A 138 14.55 -24.86 -6.14
C ALA A 138 13.27 -25.41 -5.48
N SER A 139 13.19 -25.44 -4.14
CA SER A 139 11.96 -25.83 -3.45
C SER A 139 10.84 -24.85 -3.73
N VAL A 140 9.59 -25.30 -3.65
CA VAL A 140 8.44 -24.44 -3.91
C VAL A 140 8.39 -23.29 -2.89
N ALA A 141 8.54 -23.56 -1.58
CA ALA A 141 8.59 -22.48 -0.58
C ALA A 141 9.82 -21.57 -0.73
N GLY A 142 10.99 -22.15 -1.03
CA GLY A 142 12.25 -21.41 -1.18
C GLY A 142 12.23 -20.47 -2.39
N ALA A 143 11.79 -20.95 -3.55
CA ALA A 143 11.68 -20.14 -4.77
C ALA A 143 10.67 -19.00 -4.64
N HIS A 144 9.61 -19.20 -3.85
CA HIS A 144 8.60 -18.17 -3.55
C HIS A 144 8.93 -17.33 -2.31
N THR A 145 10.17 -17.37 -1.80
CA THR A 145 10.59 -16.43 -0.76
C THR A 145 10.54 -14.99 -1.31
N ILE A 146 9.86 -14.12 -0.60
CA ILE A 146 9.81 -12.68 -0.88
C ILE A 146 11.09 -12.07 -0.29
N PRO A 147 11.95 -11.41 -1.09
CA PRO A 147 13.24 -10.87 -0.65
C PRO A 147 13.13 -9.98 0.59
N GLU A 148 12.11 -9.15 0.65
CA GLU A 148 11.82 -8.25 1.77
C GLU A 148 11.55 -9.01 3.08
N ASN A 149 11.12 -10.28 3.01
CA ASN A 149 10.82 -11.13 4.16
C ASN A 149 11.97 -12.10 4.50
N SER A 150 13.12 -11.98 3.81
CA SER A 150 14.25 -12.90 4.01
C SER A 150 14.77 -12.87 5.44
N THR A 151 15.05 -14.06 5.96
CA THR A 151 15.73 -14.28 7.25
C THR A 151 17.16 -13.76 7.28
N GLN A 152 17.76 -13.41 6.13
CA GLN A 152 19.09 -12.80 6.04
C GLN A 152 19.06 -11.30 6.43
N LEU A 153 17.89 -10.66 6.39
CA LEU A 153 17.75 -9.24 6.72
C LEU A 153 17.93 -8.98 8.22
N ARG A 154 18.50 -7.82 8.56
CA ARG A 154 18.70 -7.36 9.94
C ARG A 154 17.39 -6.90 10.57
N ASN A 155 16.44 -6.39 9.78
CA ASN A 155 15.15 -5.83 10.23
C ASN A 155 15.37 -4.77 11.33
N PRO A 156 15.86 -3.56 10.96
CA PRO A 156 16.12 -2.50 11.93
C PRO A 156 14.86 -2.09 12.69
N LYS A 157 15.03 -1.71 13.95
CA LYS A 157 13.98 -1.24 14.86
C LYS A 157 14.43 0.04 15.54
N PHE A 158 13.54 1.03 15.53
CA PHE A 158 13.70 2.28 16.29
C PHE A 158 12.77 2.31 17.49
N GLU A 159 13.23 2.94 18.55
CA GLU A 159 12.41 3.31 19.71
C GLU A 159 12.75 4.74 20.12
N ILE A 160 11.77 5.63 20.12
CA ILE A 160 11.96 7.01 20.61
C ILE A 160 11.87 6.97 22.13
N VAL A 161 12.99 7.26 22.80
CA VAL A 161 13.12 7.24 24.26
C VAL A 161 12.58 8.53 24.87
N LYS A 162 12.97 9.67 24.31
CA LYS A 162 12.60 10.98 24.83
C LYS A 162 12.65 12.05 23.74
N VAL A 163 11.79 13.05 23.88
CA VAL A 163 11.91 14.33 23.16
C VAL A 163 11.97 15.48 24.17
N SER A 164 12.90 16.41 24.00
CA SER A 164 13.03 17.66 24.78
C SER A 164 12.99 18.88 23.88
N ASP A 165 12.98 20.07 24.49
CA ASP A 165 13.06 21.36 23.79
C ASP A 165 11.90 21.59 22.81
N THR A 166 10.69 21.32 23.29
CA THR A 166 9.46 21.23 22.47
C THR A 166 8.61 22.51 22.47
N GLN A 167 9.05 23.59 23.08
CA GLN A 167 8.28 24.85 23.11
C GLN A 167 8.36 25.60 21.77
N PRO A 168 7.40 26.49 21.47
CA PRO A 168 7.50 27.36 20.28
C PRO A 168 8.84 28.10 20.20
N GLY A 169 9.44 28.14 19.01
CA GLY A 169 10.76 28.72 18.76
C GLY A 169 11.96 27.85 19.16
N GLN A 170 11.75 26.73 19.87
CA GLN A 170 12.83 25.81 20.24
C GLN A 170 13.10 24.78 19.14
N LYS A 171 14.30 24.20 19.16
CA LYS A 171 14.73 23.11 18.30
C LYS A 171 14.65 21.80 19.08
N PRO A 172 13.70 20.90 18.78
CA PRO A 172 13.53 19.69 19.56
C PRO A 172 14.75 18.77 19.51
N THR A 173 15.08 18.16 20.63
CA THR A 173 16.09 17.10 20.70
C THR A 173 15.42 15.76 20.93
N VAL A 174 15.71 14.79 20.07
CA VAL A 174 15.13 13.45 20.09
C VAL A 174 16.21 12.43 20.42
N VAL A 175 15.97 11.66 21.47
CA VAL A 175 16.80 10.52 21.88
C VAL A 175 16.08 9.24 21.49
N PHE A 176 16.75 8.37 20.74
CA PHE A 176 16.18 7.12 20.24
C PHE A 176 17.20 5.97 20.23
N THR A 177 16.72 4.73 20.28
CA THR A 177 17.56 3.54 20.07
C THR A 177 17.41 3.03 18.64
N LEU A 178 18.47 2.39 18.13
CA LEU A 178 18.52 1.76 16.81
C LEU A 178 19.16 0.37 16.94
N LYS A 179 18.36 -0.68 16.77
CA LYS A 179 18.78 -2.08 16.97
C LYS A 179 18.29 -2.97 15.83
N ASP A 180 19.01 -4.05 15.55
CA ASP A 180 18.53 -5.10 14.65
C ASP A 180 17.61 -6.11 15.39
N LYS A 181 17.07 -7.08 14.65
CA LYS A 181 16.16 -8.10 15.18
C LYS A 181 16.75 -8.96 16.30
N THR A 182 18.08 -9.02 16.42
CA THR A 182 18.78 -9.77 17.49
C THR A 182 18.99 -8.92 18.74
N GLY A 183 18.65 -7.62 18.69
CA GLY A 183 18.86 -6.66 19.77
C GLY A 183 20.22 -5.97 19.73
N LYS A 184 21.08 -6.28 18.74
CA LYS A 184 22.37 -5.63 18.56
C LYS A 184 22.18 -4.23 17.98
N ALA A 185 22.92 -3.25 18.49
CA ALA A 185 22.91 -1.88 17.97
C ALA A 185 23.34 -1.83 16.49
N ILE A 186 22.70 -0.95 15.71
CA ILE A 186 23.16 -0.57 14.37
C ILE A 186 23.75 0.84 14.46
N ASP A 187 24.94 1.02 13.89
CA ASP A 187 25.58 2.33 13.82
C ASP A 187 24.85 3.20 12.78
N VAL A 188 24.65 4.49 13.08
CA VAL A 188 24.03 5.46 12.15
C VAL A 188 24.76 5.50 10.82
N LYS A 189 26.09 5.32 10.80
CA LYS A 189 26.87 5.32 9.56
C LYS A 189 26.56 4.15 8.63
N ASP A 190 26.03 3.05 9.18
CA ASP A 190 25.69 1.86 8.40
C ASP A 190 24.35 2.05 7.68
N MET A 191 23.48 2.94 8.19
CA MET A 191 22.17 3.22 7.61
C MET A 191 22.32 3.86 6.23
N THR A 192 21.63 3.30 5.23
CA THR A 192 21.56 3.89 3.89
C THR A 192 20.67 5.14 3.89
N ARG A 193 19.58 5.11 4.66
CA ARG A 193 18.75 6.26 4.95
C ARG A 193 18.33 6.22 6.40
N LEU A 194 18.43 7.37 7.06
CA LEU A 194 17.76 7.65 8.32
C LEU A 194 17.21 9.07 8.27
N ALA A 195 15.92 9.22 8.54
CA ALA A 195 15.27 10.52 8.58
C ALA A 195 14.34 10.61 9.77
N ILE A 196 14.22 11.82 10.29
CA ILE A 196 13.32 12.16 11.39
C ILE A 196 12.32 13.19 10.91
N THR A 197 11.07 13.07 11.35
CA THR A 197 9.95 13.88 10.93
C THR A 197 9.29 14.52 12.14
N LEU A 198 9.05 15.82 12.07
CA LEU A 198 8.24 16.59 13.00
C LEU A 198 6.99 17.09 12.25
N ALA A 199 5.80 16.89 12.79
CA ALA A 199 4.57 17.36 12.16
C ALA A 199 3.55 17.85 13.19
N GLY A 200 2.77 18.87 12.84
CA GLY A 200 1.78 19.42 13.75
C GLY A 200 0.84 20.44 13.12
N PRO A 201 -0.21 20.85 13.87
CA PRO A 201 -0.68 20.23 15.12
C PRO A 201 -1.35 18.86 14.89
N THR A 202 -1.48 18.01 15.91
CA THR A 202 -2.09 16.66 15.81
C THR A 202 -3.59 16.67 15.49
N THR A 203 -4.24 17.84 15.50
CA THR A 203 -5.65 17.98 15.08
C THR A 203 -5.85 17.49 13.65
N ASP A 204 -5.00 17.91 12.71
CA ASP A 204 -5.03 17.39 11.33
C ASP A 204 -3.71 17.46 10.55
N TYR A 205 -2.61 17.83 11.22
CA TYR A 205 -1.30 18.13 10.67
C TYR A 205 -1.37 19.21 9.58
N ALA A 206 -0.97 20.44 9.89
CA ALA A 206 -0.96 21.51 8.88
C ALA A 206 0.39 21.61 8.14
N ARG A 207 1.47 21.20 8.82
CA ARG A 207 2.85 21.32 8.36
C ARG A 207 3.67 20.14 8.88
N PHE A 208 4.74 19.81 8.15
CA PHE A 208 5.75 18.88 8.59
C PHE A 208 7.14 19.33 8.14
N TRP A 209 8.15 18.86 8.85
CA TRP A 209 9.57 19.01 8.53
C TRP A 209 10.21 17.64 8.62
N GLN A 210 10.99 17.29 7.61
CA GLN A 210 11.75 16.05 7.59
C GLN A 210 13.22 16.39 7.39
N GLU A 211 14.07 15.84 8.25
CA GLU A 211 15.51 16.06 8.22
C GLU A 211 16.25 14.72 8.18
N SER A 212 17.36 14.68 7.44
CA SER A 212 18.24 13.52 7.39
C SER A 212 19.14 13.47 8.62
N VAL A 213 19.27 12.28 9.17
CA VAL A 213 20.13 12.00 10.33
C VAL A 213 21.38 11.30 9.84
N PHE A 214 22.54 11.83 10.22
CA PHE A 214 23.86 11.33 9.86
C PHE A 214 24.73 11.25 11.11
N VAL A 215 25.78 10.43 11.08
CA VAL A 215 26.72 10.33 12.20
C VAL A 215 27.31 11.70 12.61
N THR A 216 27.47 12.63 11.65
CA THR A 216 28.03 13.96 11.85
C THR A 216 27.12 14.94 12.60
N ASN A 217 25.82 14.64 12.70
CA ASN A 217 24.84 15.49 13.39
C ASN A 217 24.11 14.76 14.52
N THR A 218 24.70 13.68 15.01
CA THR A 218 24.22 12.91 16.16
C THR A 218 25.28 12.81 17.24
N THR A 219 24.85 12.61 18.48
CA THR A 219 25.72 12.19 19.58
C THR A 219 25.22 10.88 20.17
N THR A 220 26.13 10.04 20.63
CA THR A 220 25.79 8.81 21.35
C THR A 220 25.76 9.10 22.85
N THR A 221 24.65 8.80 23.50
CA THR A 221 24.48 8.97 24.95
C THR A 221 25.15 7.82 25.71
N ALA A 222 25.34 7.97 27.01
CA ALA A 222 26.08 6.99 27.84
C ALA A 222 25.43 5.59 27.87
N ASP A 223 24.12 5.50 27.67
CA ASP A 223 23.33 4.26 27.57
C ASP A 223 23.36 3.65 26.15
N GLY A 224 24.06 4.26 25.20
CA GLY A 224 24.15 3.81 23.81
C GLY A 224 22.98 4.25 22.92
N SER A 225 22.08 5.11 23.42
CA SER A 225 21.06 5.76 22.58
C SER A 225 21.68 6.83 21.67
N ILE A 226 20.96 7.20 20.62
CA ILE A 226 21.35 8.23 19.65
C ILE A 226 20.54 9.49 19.94
N SER A 227 21.21 10.61 20.08
CA SER A 227 20.61 11.93 20.26
C SER A 227 20.75 12.74 18.98
N TYR A 228 19.64 13.33 18.53
CA TYR A 228 19.56 14.21 17.37
C TYR A 228 18.76 15.47 17.70
N THR A 229 19.32 16.64 17.43
CA THR A 229 18.61 17.92 17.57
C THR A 229 18.21 18.43 16.20
N PHE A 230 16.92 18.73 16.02
CA PHE A 230 16.42 19.31 14.77
C PHE A 230 17.15 20.61 14.44
N GLN A 231 17.43 20.83 13.16
CA GLN A 231 17.93 22.11 12.67
C GLN A 231 16.81 23.14 12.61
N THR A 232 15.61 22.69 12.25
CA THR A 232 14.40 23.49 12.19
C THR A 232 13.81 23.69 13.58
N ALA A 233 13.55 24.96 13.94
CA ALA A 233 12.81 25.27 15.15
C ALA A 233 11.31 25.06 14.94
N ILE A 234 10.60 24.66 15.99
CA ILE A 234 9.15 24.72 16.03
C ILE A 234 8.75 26.19 15.76
N PRO A 235 7.78 26.47 14.86
CA PRO A 235 7.35 27.84 14.61
C PRO A 235 6.95 28.57 15.90
N ALA A 236 7.29 29.85 16.01
CA ALA A 236 7.00 30.64 17.20
C ALA A 236 5.48 30.81 17.47
N ASP A 237 4.67 30.68 16.42
CA ASP A 237 3.20 30.71 16.47
C ASP A 237 2.56 29.32 16.64
N ALA A 238 3.37 28.26 16.79
CA ALA A 238 2.88 26.90 16.94
C ALA A 238 2.02 26.74 18.19
N LYS A 239 0.94 25.97 18.06
CA LYS A 239 0.00 25.65 19.14
C LYS A 239 -0.34 24.16 19.14
N GLY A 240 -0.71 23.67 20.31
CA GLY A 240 -1.25 22.33 20.51
C GLY A 240 -0.16 21.28 20.75
N THR A 241 -0.41 20.09 20.19
CA THR A 241 0.48 18.92 20.24
C THR A 241 1.05 18.65 18.87
N PHE A 242 2.32 18.22 18.82
CA PHE A 242 3.03 17.81 17.60
C PHE A 242 3.41 16.33 17.68
N ALA A 243 3.74 15.73 16.56
CA ALA A 243 4.21 14.36 16.45
C ALA A 243 5.66 14.33 15.94
N VAL A 244 6.45 13.43 16.50
CA VAL A 244 7.81 13.09 16.07
C VAL A 244 7.84 11.64 15.62
N SER A 245 8.50 11.37 14.51
CA SER A 245 8.62 10.01 13.98
C SER A 245 9.93 9.78 13.23
N LEU A 246 10.34 8.51 13.13
CA LEU A 246 11.56 8.08 12.45
C LEU A 246 11.23 7.16 11.27
N GLU A 247 12.05 7.27 10.22
CA GLU A 247 12.07 6.34 9.10
C GLU A 247 13.52 5.99 8.72
N GLY A 248 13.75 4.78 8.21
CA GLY A 248 15.09 4.41 7.77
C GLY A 248 15.19 2.99 7.25
N TYR A 249 16.21 2.76 6.44
CA TYR A 249 16.52 1.46 5.87
C TYR A 249 18.03 1.26 5.64
N LEU A 250 18.41 -0.01 5.59
CA LEU A 250 19.70 -0.50 5.13
C LEU A 250 19.51 -1.11 3.74
N ASN A 251 20.47 -0.96 2.84
CA ASN A 251 20.52 -1.76 1.63
C ASN A 251 21.23 -3.09 1.93
N ALA A 252 20.58 -4.20 1.61
CA ALA A 252 21.13 -5.53 1.79
C ALA A 252 21.17 -6.27 0.45
N GLN A 253 22.27 -7.01 0.20
CA GLN A 253 22.34 -8.00 -0.86
C GLN A 253 22.06 -9.37 -0.26
N LEU A 254 21.09 -10.07 -0.84
CA LEU A 254 20.74 -11.42 -0.42
C LEU A 254 21.61 -12.45 -1.14
N LYS A 255 21.79 -13.60 -0.52
CA LYS A 255 22.48 -14.74 -1.10
C LYS A 255 21.54 -15.92 -1.30
N LYS A 256 21.84 -16.74 -2.30
CA LYS A 256 21.23 -18.05 -2.50
C LYS A 256 21.86 -19.08 -1.55
N ALA A 257 21.26 -20.27 -1.51
CA ALA A 257 21.75 -21.40 -0.72
C ALA A 257 23.20 -21.81 -1.03
N ASP A 258 23.64 -21.65 -2.28
CA ASP A 258 25.01 -21.95 -2.71
C ASP A 258 26.02 -20.84 -2.38
N GLY A 259 25.58 -19.76 -1.70
CA GLY A 259 26.40 -18.61 -1.33
C GLY A 259 26.55 -17.55 -2.42
N SER A 260 26.07 -17.81 -3.64
CA SER A 260 26.06 -16.82 -4.72
C SER A 260 25.09 -15.67 -4.42
N ILE A 261 25.36 -14.50 -4.99
CA ILE A 261 24.50 -13.32 -4.81
C ILE A 261 23.18 -13.53 -5.57
N LEU A 262 22.06 -13.17 -4.92
CA LEU A 262 20.77 -13.14 -5.58
C LEU A 262 20.75 -12.00 -6.61
N MET A 263 20.53 -12.33 -7.86
CA MET A 263 20.49 -11.37 -8.96
C MET A 263 19.07 -10.81 -9.14
N GLY A 264 18.98 -9.58 -9.64
CA GLY A 264 17.73 -8.97 -10.07
C GLY A 264 17.13 -9.62 -11.31
N SER A 265 15.97 -9.11 -11.73
CA SER A 265 15.22 -9.63 -12.88
C SER A 265 15.96 -9.52 -14.22
N ASP A 266 16.96 -8.66 -14.33
CA ASP A 266 17.84 -8.54 -15.50
C ASP A 266 18.91 -9.64 -15.58
N GLY A 267 19.09 -10.43 -14.51
CA GLY A 267 20.13 -11.45 -14.38
C GLY A 267 21.57 -10.92 -14.33
N LYS A 268 21.77 -9.60 -14.28
CA LYS A 268 23.06 -8.92 -14.43
C LYS A 268 23.44 -8.08 -13.23
N THR A 269 22.46 -7.49 -12.55
CA THR A 269 22.70 -6.67 -11.36
C THR A 269 22.31 -7.43 -10.09
N PRO A 270 23.11 -7.34 -9.01
CA PRO A 270 22.69 -7.85 -7.70
C PRO A 270 21.34 -7.26 -7.27
N LEU A 271 20.45 -8.09 -6.75
CA LEU A 271 19.24 -7.60 -6.11
C LEU A 271 19.64 -6.88 -4.81
N VAL A 272 19.31 -5.60 -4.75
CA VAL A 272 19.45 -4.80 -3.53
C VAL A 272 18.08 -4.64 -2.90
N VAL A 273 17.92 -5.25 -1.73
CA VAL A 273 16.69 -5.16 -0.93
C VAL A 273 16.86 -4.02 0.07
N ARG A 274 15.81 -3.21 0.22
CA ARG A 274 15.73 -2.22 1.29
C ARG A 274 15.23 -2.90 2.55
N ASP A 275 16.16 -3.21 3.46
CA ASP A 275 15.89 -3.66 4.82
C ASP A 275 15.44 -2.48 5.67
N ALA A 276 14.18 -2.12 5.50
CA ALA A 276 13.56 -0.98 6.14
C ALA A 276 13.05 -1.31 7.53
N ILE A 277 12.87 -0.27 8.34
CA ILE A 277 12.15 -0.43 9.59
C ILE A 277 10.73 -0.91 9.33
N ARG A 278 10.34 -1.99 10.00
CA ARG A 278 9.00 -2.58 9.89
C ARG A 278 8.00 -1.98 10.89
N ALA A 279 8.31 -0.80 11.40
CA ALA A 279 7.45 0.05 12.23
C ALA A 279 8.05 1.46 12.27
N ASN A 280 7.34 2.47 11.78
CA ASN A 280 7.73 3.87 11.97
C ASN A 280 7.22 4.30 13.36
N PRO A 281 8.07 4.48 14.39
CA PRO A 281 7.59 4.91 15.70
C PRO A 281 7.03 6.32 15.61
N VAL A 282 5.88 6.58 16.23
CA VAL A 282 5.29 7.92 16.33
C VAL A 282 5.09 8.25 17.80
N THR A 283 5.70 9.35 18.25
CA THR A 283 5.57 9.87 19.61
C THR A 283 4.99 11.27 19.57
N TYR A 284 4.12 11.60 20.51
CA TYR A 284 3.48 12.91 20.61
C TYR A 284 4.16 13.79 21.65
N ILE A 285 4.31 15.06 21.33
CA ILE A 285 4.94 16.07 22.19
C ILE A 285 4.00 17.25 22.40
N ALA A 286 3.87 17.68 23.65
CA ALA A 286 3.18 18.90 23.99
C ALA A 286 4.06 20.10 23.56
N VAL A 287 3.51 20.96 22.70
CA VAL A 287 4.14 22.24 22.35
C VAL A 287 3.57 23.33 23.24
N THR A 288 2.25 23.52 23.22
CA THR A 288 1.56 24.44 24.14
C THR A 288 0.48 23.75 24.98
N ASP A 289 0.08 22.53 24.63
CA ASP A 289 -0.88 21.77 25.44
C ASP A 289 -0.25 21.36 26.78
N ALA A 290 -1.07 21.19 27.81
CA ALA A 290 -0.58 20.74 29.12
C ALA A 290 -0.01 19.31 29.08
N LYS A 291 -0.53 18.47 28.17
CA LYS A 291 -0.08 17.09 27.92
C LYS A 291 -0.21 16.78 26.44
N PRO A 292 0.64 15.90 25.87
CA PRO A 292 0.49 15.49 24.47
C PRO A 292 -0.86 14.84 24.21
N VAL A 293 -1.55 15.30 23.17
CA VAL A 293 -2.82 14.73 22.69
C VAL A 293 -2.59 13.97 21.37
N PRO A 294 -2.73 12.63 21.35
CA PRO A 294 -2.63 11.84 20.13
C PRO A 294 -3.61 12.30 19.05
N ARG A 295 -3.23 12.13 17.78
CA ARG A 295 -4.17 12.31 16.69
C ARG A 295 -5.25 11.23 16.74
N ARG A 296 -6.47 11.60 16.34
CA ARG A 296 -7.59 10.66 16.15
C ARG A 296 -7.18 9.44 15.31
N LEU A 297 -7.63 8.26 15.74
CA LEU A 297 -7.53 7.02 14.97
C LEU A 297 -8.79 6.90 14.08
N VAL A 298 -8.58 6.64 12.79
CA VAL A 298 -9.67 6.55 11.79
C VAL A 298 -9.58 5.25 11.02
N VAL A 299 -8.37 4.90 10.61
CA VAL A 299 -8.05 3.63 9.96
C VAL A 299 -6.83 3.04 10.64
N LYS A 300 -6.71 1.71 10.58
CA LYS A 300 -5.57 0.95 11.08
C LYS A 300 -4.86 0.27 9.92
N ARG A 301 -3.56 0.02 10.09
CA ARG A 301 -2.76 -0.74 9.11
C ARG A 301 -3.34 -2.15 8.90
N GLU A 302 -3.86 -2.77 9.95
CA GLU A 302 -4.47 -4.10 9.91
C GLU A 302 -5.63 -4.16 8.91
N SER A 303 -6.45 -3.11 8.82
CA SER A 303 -7.53 -3.00 7.85
C SER A 303 -7.00 -2.96 6.41
N CYS A 304 -5.93 -2.20 6.16
CA CYS A 304 -5.26 -2.17 4.85
C CYS A 304 -4.69 -3.56 4.49
N ASN A 305 -4.10 -4.24 5.47
CA ASN A 305 -3.44 -5.53 5.29
C ASN A 305 -4.41 -6.69 5.07
N GLN A 306 -5.72 -6.52 5.25
CA GLN A 306 -6.72 -7.49 4.78
C GLN A 306 -6.60 -7.74 3.28
N CYS A 307 -6.17 -6.73 2.50
CA CYS A 307 -5.93 -6.85 1.06
C CYS A 307 -4.45 -6.76 0.72
N HIS A 308 -3.64 -5.95 1.40
CA HIS A 308 -2.24 -5.72 1.02
C HIS A 308 -1.23 -6.66 1.66
N GLN A 309 -1.64 -7.50 2.62
CA GLN A 309 -0.82 -8.40 3.44
C GLN A 309 0.22 -7.69 4.31
N ASP A 310 1.13 -6.93 3.68
CA ASP A 310 2.21 -6.23 4.34
C ASP A 310 2.49 -4.88 3.66
N LEU A 311 1.50 -3.97 3.72
CA LEU A 311 1.56 -2.69 2.99
C LEU A 311 2.77 -1.85 3.43
N ALA A 312 3.66 -1.56 2.49
CA ALA A 312 4.75 -0.62 2.71
C ALA A 312 4.96 0.26 1.48
N LEU A 313 5.00 1.58 1.68
CA LEU A 313 5.12 2.55 0.60
C LEU A 313 6.47 3.28 0.65
N HIS A 314 6.73 4.04 -0.42
CA HIS A 314 8.00 4.75 -0.63
C HIS A 314 9.22 3.82 -0.65
N GLY A 315 9.08 2.70 -1.35
CA GLY A 315 10.12 1.67 -1.49
C GLY A 315 10.37 0.93 -0.17
N GLY A 316 9.29 0.58 0.53
CA GLY A 316 9.34 -0.24 1.74
C GLY A 316 9.66 0.52 3.03
N ASN A 317 9.78 1.85 3.03
CA ASN A 317 10.25 2.60 4.20
C ASN A 317 9.13 3.07 5.15
N ARG A 318 7.87 3.02 4.71
CA ARG A 318 6.72 3.62 5.41
C ARG A 318 5.59 2.62 5.57
N TRP A 319 5.20 2.38 6.82
CA TRP A 319 4.41 1.24 7.24
C TRP A 319 3.13 1.62 7.98
N SER A 320 3.18 2.64 8.83
CA SER A 320 2.04 2.99 9.70
C SER A 320 1.18 4.09 9.09
N THR A 321 -0.13 3.96 9.28
CA THR A 321 -1.12 4.98 8.91
C THR A 321 -0.89 6.30 9.65
N GLU A 322 -0.46 6.24 10.91
CA GLU A 322 -0.09 7.38 11.74
C GLU A 322 1.12 8.11 11.19
N TYR A 323 2.08 7.39 10.60
CA TYR A 323 3.21 8.00 9.92
C TYR A 323 2.82 8.61 8.56
N CYS A 324 1.99 7.92 7.77
CA CYS A 324 1.54 8.40 6.46
C CYS A 324 0.93 9.80 6.55
N VAL A 325 0.07 10.05 7.54
CA VAL A 325 -0.65 11.32 7.70
C VAL A 325 0.22 12.49 8.13
N LEU A 326 1.44 12.27 8.63
CA LEU A 326 2.36 13.37 8.94
C LEU A 326 2.70 14.16 7.67
N CYS A 327 2.92 13.43 6.57
CA CYS A 327 3.21 14.00 5.26
C CYS A 327 1.93 14.14 4.42
N HIS A 328 1.06 13.13 4.34
CA HIS A 328 -0.17 13.15 3.53
C HIS A 328 -1.28 13.95 4.22
N ASN A 329 -1.02 15.23 4.44
CA ASN A 329 -1.86 16.13 5.21
C ASN A 329 -2.67 17.09 4.31
N PRO A 330 -3.63 17.87 4.86
CA PRO A 330 -4.58 18.67 4.08
C PRO A 330 -3.96 19.70 3.13
N ASN A 331 -2.69 20.08 3.37
CA ASN A 331 -1.98 21.08 2.58
C ASN A 331 -1.01 20.49 1.55
N GLN A 332 -0.94 19.15 1.43
CA GLN A 332 -0.02 18.53 0.48
C GLN A 332 -0.65 18.18 -0.87
N THR A 333 0.14 18.45 -1.90
CA THR A 333 -0.16 18.18 -3.30
C THR A 333 1.04 17.51 -3.97
N ASP A 334 0.86 17.10 -5.23
CA ASP A 334 1.96 16.66 -6.07
C ASP A 334 2.65 17.81 -6.84
N GLU A 335 2.35 19.07 -6.51
CA GLU A 335 2.85 20.26 -7.22
C GLU A 335 4.37 20.26 -7.36
N ALA A 336 5.09 19.95 -6.29
CA ALA A 336 6.56 19.94 -6.27
C ALA A 336 7.17 18.89 -7.22
N ARG A 337 6.35 17.97 -7.77
CA ARG A 337 6.77 16.86 -8.62
C ARG A 337 6.09 16.89 -9.99
N ARG A 338 4.97 17.59 -10.13
CA ARG A 338 4.19 17.67 -11.36
C ARG A 338 4.89 18.58 -12.38
N PRO A 339 5.19 18.08 -13.59
CA PRO A 339 5.67 18.92 -14.67
C PRO A 339 4.64 20.00 -15.06
N ALA A 340 5.10 21.19 -15.42
CA ALA A 340 4.22 22.34 -15.68
C ALA A 340 3.24 22.13 -16.85
N ASP A 341 3.55 21.21 -17.78
CA ASP A 341 2.72 20.85 -18.93
C ASP A 341 1.66 19.77 -18.60
N LYS A 342 1.61 19.27 -17.36
CA LYS A 342 0.70 18.18 -16.93
C LYS A 342 -0.50 18.67 -16.13
N GLY A 343 -0.91 19.91 -16.37
CA GLY A 343 -2.13 20.50 -15.80
C GLY A 343 -2.02 20.87 -14.32
N VAL A 344 -3.17 21.00 -13.67
CA VAL A 344 -3.27 21.41 -12.27
C VAL A 344 -2.81 20.26 -11.36
N PRO A 345 -2.02 20.55 -10.30
CA PRO A 345 -1.70 19.57 -9.26
C PRO A 345 -2.91 18.90 -8.65
N VAL A 346 -2.70 17.72 -8.08
CA VAL A 346 -3.73 17.01 -7.32
C VAL A 346 -3.34 16.95 -5.85
N SER A 347 -4.34 16.97 -4.97
CA SER A 347 -4.09 16.76 -3.54
C SER A 347 -3.61 15.34 -3.29
N VAL A 348 -2.63 15.19 -2.41
CA VAL A 348 -2.17 13.91 -1.87
C VAL A 348 -2.52 13.75 -0.39
N GLN A 349 -3.49 14.53 0.11
CA GLN A 349 -4.02 14.35 1.46
C GLN A 349 -4.57 12.94 1.63
N PHE A 350 -4.27 12.29 2.76
CA PHE A 350 -4.50 10.86 2.97
C PHE A 350 -5.93 10.39 2.68
N LYS A 351 -6.98 11.06 3.20
CA LYS A 351 -8.38 10.63 2.94
C LYS A 351 -8.74 10.73 1.44
N TYR A 352 -8.31 11.81 0.78
CA TYR A 352 -8.59 12.04 -0.64
C TYR A 352 -7.81 11.04 -1.50
N LEU A 353 -6.52 10.88 -1.20
CA LEU A 353 -5.60 9.96 -1.85
C LEU A 353 -6.12 8.52 -1.80
N ILE A 354 -6.42 8.00 -0.61
CA ILE A 354 -6.81 6.60 -0.43
C ILE A 354 -8.16 6.33 -1.09
N HIS A 355 -9.16 7.20 -0.94
CA HIS A 355 -10.44 7.04 -1.64
C HIS A 355 -10.27 7.05 -3.16
N ARG A 356 -9.49 7.98 -3.72
CA ARG A 356 -9.27 8.07 -5.17
C ARG A 356 -8.50 6.87 -5.74
N ILE A 357 -7.49 6.37 -5.02
CA ILE A 357 -6.76 5.17 -5.43
C ILE A 357 -7.70 3.97 -5.52
N HIS A 358 -8.53 3.77 -4.50
CA HIS A 358 -9.39 2.59 -4.43
C HIS A 358 -10.68 2.74 -5.24
N LEU A 359 -11.12 3.96 -5.57
CA LEU A 359 -12.17 4.16 -6.58
C LEU A 359 -11.72 3.65 -7.95
N GLY A 360 -10.41 3.74 -8.25
CA GLY A 360 -9.81 2.93 -9.29
C GLY A 360 -10.44 3.12 -10.66
N ASP A 361 -10.87 2.02 -11.28
CA ASP A 361 -11.52 1.97 -12.59
C ASP A 361 -12.97 2.51 -12.62
N GLU A 362 -13.60 2.69 -11.46
CA GLU A 362 -14.91 3.36 -11.32
C GLU A 362 -14.81 4.90 -11.39
N GLN A 363 -13.59 5.46 -11.37
CA GLN A 363 -13.39 6.91 -11.53
C GLN A 363 -13.98 7.46 -12.83
N SER A 364 -14.44 8.72 -12.80
CA SER A 364 -14.88 9.44 -13.99
C SER A 364 -13.76 9.49 -15.04
N LYS A 365 -14.03 8.97 -16.24
CA LYS A 365 -13.04 8.85 -17.33
C LYS A 365 -12.45 10.18 -17.80
N ASP A 366 -13.18 11.28 -17.60
CA ASP A 366 -12.74 12.63 -17.95
C ASP A 366 -11.75 13.24 -16.93
N ALA A 367 -11.51 12.58 -15.79
CA ALA A 367 -10.70 13.11 -14.70
C ALA A 367 -9.90 12.00 -13.97
N PRO A 368 -8.95 11.32 -14.66
CA PRO A 368 -8.13 10.28 -14.04
C PRO A 368 -7.28 10.85 -12.91
N TYR A 369 -7.13 10.08 -11.82
CA TYR A 369 -6.28 10.47 -10.72
C TYR A 369 -4.84 10.00 -10.94
N ILE A 370 -4.03 10.92 -11.46
CA ILE A 370 -2.62 10.71 -11.75
C ILE A 370 -1.80 11.54 -10.78
N ILE A 371 -0.88 10.89 -10.05
CA ILE A 371 0.05 11.54 -9.13
C ILE A 371 1.45 11.54 -9.72
N TYR A 372 2.10 12.70 -9.74
CA TYR A 372 3.51 12.79 -10.10
C TYR A 372 4.40 12.57 -8.88
N GLY A 373 5.28 11.58 -8.98
CA GLY A 373 6.17 11.15 -7.92
C GLY A 373 7.61 11.66 -8.07
N PHE A 374 8.50 11.11 -7.25
CA PHE A 374 9.94 11.35 -7.38
C PHE A 374 10.45 10.88 -8.75
N GLY A 375 11.43 11.60 -9.30
CA GLY A 375 11.93 11.34 -10.65
C GLY A 375 10.95 11.68 -11.78
N GLY A 376 9.84 12.37 -11.48
CA GLY A 376 8.82 12.73 -12.47
C GLY A 376 7.93 11.56 -12.88
N SER A 377 7.88 10.47 -12.12
CA SER A 377 7.05 9.31 -12.43
C SER A 377 5.57 9.68 -12.43
N ALA A 378 4.86 9.36 -13.52
CA ALA A 378 3.40 9.46 -13.58
C ALA A 378 2.79 8.17 -13.03
N ASN A 379 2.07 8.26 -11.91
CA ASN A 379 1.42 7.12 -11.27
C ASN A 379 -0.09 7.26 -11.49
N ASP A 380 -0.62 6.47 -12.44
CA ASP A 380 -2.03 6.49 -12.82
C ASP A 380 -2.80 5.44 -12.02
N PHE A 381 -3.74 5.90 -11.17
CA PHE A 381 -4.56 5.02 -10.35
C PHE A 381 -5.94 4.74 -10.96
N SER A 382 -6.24 5.24 -12.16
CA SER A 382 -7.53 5.04 -12.83
C SER A 382 -7.77 3.63 -13.36
N LYS A 383 -6.78 2.74 -13.21
CA LYS A 383 -6.85 1.32 -13.61
C LYS A 383 -6.83 0.35 -12.43
N VAL A 384 -6.70 0.85 -11.21
CA VAL A 384 -6.73 0.01 -10.02
C VAL A 384 -8.10 -0.65 -9.94
N THR A 385 -8.12 -1.96 -9.69
CA THR A 385 -9.36 -2.72 -9.49
C THR A 385 -9.53 -3.05 -8.02
N PHE A 386 -10.65 -2.65 -7.42
CA PHE A 386 -10.91 -2.92 -6.01
C PHE A 386 -11.59 -4.28 -5.83
N PRO A 387 -11.01 -5.24 -5.07
CA PRO A 387 -11.56 -6.58 -4.96
C PRO A 387 -12.81 -6.68 -4.07
N GLY A 388 -13.13 -5.62 -3.32
CA GLY A 388 -14.24 -5.56 -2.38
C GLY A 388 -15.41 -4.70 -2.85
N ARG A 389 -16.33 -4.39 -1.94
CA ARG A 389 -17.35 -3.34 -2.13
C ARG A 389 -16.82 -2.04 -1.55
N LEU A 390 -16.74 -0.99 -2.37
CA LEU A 390 -16.29 0.34 -1.90
C LEU A 390 -17.28 0.98 -0.91
N SER A 391 -18.56 0.59 -0.97
CA SER A 391 -19.59 1.00 -0.02
C SER A 391 -19.44 0.37 1.37
N ASP A 392 -18.62 -0.66 1.55
CA ASP A 392 -18.40 -1.26 2.86
C ASP A 392 -17.31 -0.47 3.61
N CYS A 393 -17.71 0.64 4.21
CA CYS A 393 -16.78 1.58 4.88
C CYS A 393 -15.96 0.89 5.97
N ALA A 394 -16.54 -0.13 6.63
CA ALA A 394 -15.92 -0.88 7.70
C ALA A 394 -14.73 -1.74 7.25
N LYS A 395 -14.52 -1.93 5.93
CA LYS A 395 -13.29 -2.55 5.41
C LYS A 395 -12.03 -1.81 5.81
N CYS A 396 -12.11 -0.48 5.90
CA CYS A 396 -10.96 0.38 6.19
C CYS A 396 -11.10 1.09 7.53
N HIS A 397 -12.31 1.56 7.84
CA HIS A 397 -12.54 2.45 8.95
C HIS A 397 -12.82 1.74 10.26
N GLU A 398 -12.30 2.31 11.35
CA GLU A 398 -12.71 1.96 12.69
C GLU A 398 -14.19 2.35 12.91
N PRO A 399 -14.94 1.61 13.73
CA PRO A 399 -16.36 1.87 13.97
C PRO A 399 -16.65 3.33 14.35
N GLY A 400 -17.64 3.93 13.68
CA GLY A 400 -18.08 5.31 13.93
C GLY A 400 -17.19 6.42 13.35
N THR A 401 -16.00 6.10 12.81
CA THR A 401 -15.04 7.11 12.34
C THR A 401 -15.32 7.65 10.94
N TYR A 402 -16.26 7.04 10.22
CA TYR A 402 -16.72 7.44 8.88
C TYR A 402 -18.06 8.20 8.91
N LEU A 403 -18.55 8.55 10.11
CA LEU A 403 -19.84 9.24 10.30
C LEU A 403 -19.66 10.76 10.38
N LEU A 404 -20.77 11.48 10.22
CA LEU A 404 -20.85 12.93 10.40
C LEU A 404 -21.48 13.30 11.75
N PRO A 405 -21.13 14.46 12.33
CA PRO A 405 -20.15 15.44 11.86
C PRO A 405 -18.70 14.94 12.01
N LEU A 406 -17.80 15.47 11.19
CA LEU A 406 -16.37 15.25 11.40
C LEU A 406 -15.89 15.94 12.69
N PRO A 407 -14.80 15.47 13.32
CA PRO A 407 -14.24 16.11 14.50
C PRO A 407 -13.87 17.57 14.24
N ALA A 408 -13.92 18.39 15.29
CA ALA A 408 -13.50 19.79 15.21
C ALA A 408 -12.01 19.91 14.84
N GLY A 409 -11.66 20.97 14.10
CA GLY A 409 -10.27 21.28 13.74
C GLY A 409 -9.71 20.50 12.54
N VAL A 410 -10.54 19.71 11.84
CA VAL A 410 -10.18 19.12 10.54
C VAL A 410 -10.09 20.23 9.50
N LEU A 411 -8.99 20.25 8.73
CA LEU A 411 -8.71 21.33 7.80
C LEU A 411 -9.27 21.03 6.40
N PRO A 412 -9.59 22.07 5.61
CA PRO A 412 -9.89 21.92 4.19
C PRO A 412 -8.74 21.26 3.44
N THR A 413 -9.07 20.46 2.44
CA THR A 413 -8.13 19.86 1.50
C THR A 413 -7.79 20.89 0.43
N THR A 414 -6.53 21.30 0.37
CA THR A 414 -6.09 22.37 -0.54
C THR A 414 -5.30 21.82 -1.72
N VAL A 415 -5.35 22.57 -2.82
CA VAL A 415 -4.53 22.38 -4.00
C VAL A 415 -3.85 23.70 -4.34
N THR A 416 -2.55 23.65 -4.54
CA THR A 416 -1.72 24.78 -4.92
C THR A 416 -1.15 24.60 -6.32
N GLN A 417 -0.93 25.71 -7.02
CA GLN A 417 -0.22 25.76 -8.30
C GLN A 417 0.61 27.05 -8.38
N LYS A 418 1.90 26.90 -8.68
CA LYS A 418 2.92 27.95 -8.56
C LYS A 418 2.89 28.63 -7.17
N GLY A 419 2.67 27.86 -6.12
CA GLY A 419 2.55 28.33 -4.73
C GLY A 419 1.27 29.12 -4.43
N GLN A 420 0.34 29.24 -5.38
CA GLN A 420 -0.95 29.90 -5.18
C GLN A 420 -2.04 28.88 -4.92
N LEU A 421 -2.96 29.16 -3.99
CA LEU A 421 -4.13 28.33 -3.74
C LEU A 421 -5.07 28.38 -4.95
N VAL A 422 -5.32 27.24 -5.58
CA VAL A 422 -6.22 27.12 -6.75
C VAL A 422 -7.49 26.34 -6.45
N SER A 423 -7.50 25.53 -5.39
CA SER A 423 -8.70 24.86 -4.89
C SER A 423 -8.63 24.66 -3.38
N SER A 424 -9.76 24.84 -2.70
CA SER A 424 -9.94 24.53 -1.28
C SER A 424 -11.27 23.83 -1.12
N MET A 425 -11.21 22.56 -0.72
CA MET A 425 -12.39 21.72 -0.52
C MET A 425 -12.59 21.53 0.98
N PRO A 426 -13.73 21.97 1.55
CA PRO A 426 -14.05 21.70 2.95
C PRO A 426 -14.01 20.21 3.32
N PRO A 427 -13.80 19.89 4.61
CA PRO A 427 -13.48 18.56 5.07
C PRO A 427 -14.41 17.43 4.65
N ILE A 428 -15.74 17.63 4.71
CA ILE A 428 -16.75 16.62 4.37
C ILE A 428 -16.83 16.46 2.86
N GLN A 429 -16.92 17.57 2.13
CA GLN A 429 -16.93 17.63 0.68
C GLN A 429 -15.73 16.86 0.11
N ALA A 430 -14.52 17.15 0.57
CA ALA A 430 -13.31 16.47 0.12
C ALA A 430 -13.34 14.96 0.37
N ALA A 431 -13.95 14.50 1.47
CA ALA A 431 -14.06 13.06 1.76
C ALA A 431 -15.05 12.38 0.80
N CYS A 432 -16.20 13.01 0.54
CA CYS A 432 -17.27 12.44 -0.28
C CYS A 432 -16.95 12.48 -1.78
N ILE A 433 -16.47 13.60 -2.31
CA ILE A 433 -16.20 13.73 -3.76
C ILE A 433 -14.92 13.02 -4.22
N ALA A 434 -14.15 12.49 -3.26
CA ALA A 434 -13.07 11.57 -3.58
C ALA A 434 -13.59 10.25 -4.16
N CYS A 435 -14.82 9.84 -3.83
CA CYS A 435 -15.50 8.70 -4.47
C CYS A 435 -16.63 9.17 -5.40
N HIS A 436 -17.46 10.13 -4.96
CA HIS A 436 -18.57 10.62 -5.77
C HIS A 436 -18.14 11.77 -6.68
N ASP A 437 -17.47 11.42 -7.78
CA ASP A 437 -16.73 12.39 -8.60
C ASP A 437 -17.49 12.95 -9.82
N SER A 438 -18.76 12.58 -9.99
CA SER A 438 -19.60 13.10 -11.08
C SER A 438 -19.84 14.61 -10.98
N LYS A 439 -20.10 15.26 -12.11
CA LYS A 439 -20.35 16.72 -12.17
C LYS A 439 -21.55 17.13 -11.32
N ALA A 440 -22.64 16.35 -11.35
CA ALA A 440 -23.85 16.63 -10.57
C ALA A 440 -23.60 16.54 -9.05
N VAL A 441 -22.85 15.54 -8.59
CA VAL A 441 -22.54 15.41 -7.16
C VAL A 441 -21.62 16.53 -6.69
N LYS A 442 -20.62 16.93 -7.50
CA LYS A 442 -19.76 18.08 -7.19
C LYS A 442 -20.57 19.37 -7.05
N ALA A 443 -21.54 19.60 -7.93
CA ALA A 443 -22.44 20.75 -7.84
C ALA A 443 -23.33 20.69 -6.58
N HIS A 444 -23.90 19.51 -6.25
CA HIS A 444 -24.65 19.32 -5.02
C HIS A 444 -23.81 19.64 -3.78
N ALA A 445 -22.58 19.11 -3.69
CA ALA A 445 -21.69 19.37 -2.55
C ALA A 445 -21.35 20.87 -2.41
N GLN A 446 -21.18 21.59 -3.52
CA GLN A 446 -20.99 23.04 -3.51
C GLN A 446 -22.24 23.79 -2.99
N LEU A 447 -23.45 23.40 -3.41
CA LEU A 447 -24.70 24.02 -2.93
C LEU A 447 -24.93 23.83 -1.43
N MET A 448 -24.41 22.74 -0.84
CA MET A 448 -24.53 22.44 0.59
C MET A 448 -23.42 23.08 1.44
N THR A 449 -22.59 23.92 0.83
CA THR A 449 -21.42 24.57 1.44
C THR A 449 -21.54 26.08 1.28
N THR A 450 -21.42 26.83 2.37
CA THR A 450 -21.44 28.30 2.30
C THR A 450 -20.16 28.84 1.68
N THR A 451 -20.17 30.13 1.29
CA THR A 451 -18.97 30.82 0.79
C THR A 451 -17.82 30.84 1.80
N ASP A 452 -18.13 30.80 3.09
CA ASP A 452 -17.14 30.75 4.19
C ASP A 452 -16.68 29.31 4.51
N GLY A 453 -17.11 28.32 3.73
CA GLY A 453 -16.72 26.91 3.88
C GLY A 453 -17.49 26.14 4.95
N VAL A 454 -18.65 26.63 5.40
CA VAL A 454 -19.49 25.92 6.37
C VAL A 454 -20.33 24.87 5.66
N GLU A 455 -20.20 23.61 6.09
CA GLU A 455 -20.84 22.46 5.46
C GLU A 455 -22.13 22.06 6.19
N SER A 456 -23.24 21.96 5.45
CA SER A 456 -24.54 21.51 5.99
C SER A 456 -24.83 20.03 5.75
N CYS A 457 -23.85 19.25 5.28
CA CYS A 457 -23.99 17.85 4.88
C CYS A 457 -24.58 16.96 5.99
N GLY A 458 -24.22 17.21 7.26
CA GLY A 458 -24.68 16.44 8.42
C GLY A 458 -26.19 16.52 8.68
N THR A 459 -26.89 17.49 8.09
CA THR A 459 -28.35 17.61 8.19
C THR A 459 -29.08 16.43 7.54
N CYS A 460 -28.53 15.91 6.44
CA CYS A 460 -29.10 14.79 5.66
C CYS A 460 -28.28 13.50 5.77
N HIS A 461 -26.95 13.61 5.90
CA HIS A 461 -26.02 12.48 5.91
C HIS A 461 -25.52 12.11 7.31
N GLY A 462 -25.96 12.81 8.36
CA GLY A 462 -25.66 12.44 9.75
C GLY A 462 -26.39 11.17 10.20
N PRO A 463 -25.94 10.52 11.28
CA PRO A 463 -26.60 9.35 11.86
C PRO A 463 -28.08 9.58 12.14
N GLY A 464 -28.89 8.56 11.85
CA GLY A 464 -30.35 8.61 12.05
C GLY A 464 -31.14 9.38 10.99
N LYS A 465 -30.48 10.14 10.10
CA LYS A 465 -31.12 10.86 8.99
C LYS A 465 -31.55 9.91 7.87
N GLU A 466 -32.32 10.43 6.91
CA GLU A 466 -32.82 9.65 5.77
C GLU A 466 -31.69 9.09 4.91
N PHE A 467 -30.69 9.92 4.61
CA PHE A 467 -29.54 9.59 3.77
C PHE A 467 -28.25 9.44 4.58
N ALA A 468 -28.37 8.99 5.83
CA ALA A 468 -27.23 8.77 6.72
C ALA A 468 -26.16 7.88 6.07
N VAL A 469 -24.89 8.19 6.26
CA VAL A 469 -23.77 7.47 5.62
C VAL A 469 -23.87 5.96 5.84
N ASP A 470 -24.17 5.54 7.07
CA ASP A 470 -24.33 4.14 7.51
C ASP A 470 -25.60 3.45 6.97
N LYS A 471 -26.57 4.20 6.45
CA LYS A 471 -27.76 3.62 5.81
C LYS A 471 -27.56 3.38 4.33
N VAL A 472 -26.86 4.31 3.65
CA VAL A 472 -26.70 4.30 2.18
C VAL A 472 -25.43 3.57 1.72
N HIS A 473 -24.53 3.23 2.65
CA HIS A 473 -23.32 2.47 2.41
C HIS A 473 -23.34 1.18 3.24
N GLN A 474 -23.27 0.02 2.57
CA GLN A 474 -23.28 -1.33 3.16
C GLN A 474 -22.26 -2.25 2.48
#